data_AF-A0A3E2TQH1-F1
#
_entry.id   AF-A0A3E2TQH1-F1
#
_cell.length_a   1.000
_cell.length_b   1.000
_cell.length_c   1.000
_cell.angle_alpha   90.00
_cell.angle_beta   90.00
_cell.angle_gamma   90.00
#
_symmetry.space_group_name_H-M   'P 1'
#
loop_
_entity.id
_entity.type
_entity.pdbx_description
1 polymer ?
#
loop_
_entity_poly.entity_id
_entity_poly.type
_entity_poly.pdbx_seq_one_letter_code
_entity_poly.pdbx_strand_id
1 'polypeptide(L)'
;MKNGKFKRFMAMVSCVLCMSLFTVNVFAATNDAASDSNEAHIYGVDVENSGEPGQLLTSRAIAECGSGSHDMRAKGWGDIVNVDTGKTVVNNGSCSQCSKCYLVIVTQGEPGTGKALGYYTTWQPHEKLTSYVTVIRQSGKNIQYTSKSTIPGISFRY
;
A
#
# COMPACT_ATOMS: atom_id res chain seq x y z
N MET A 1 1.85 55.60 30.44
CA MET A 1 2.51 54.29 30.70
C MET A 1 2.35 53.38 29.48
N LYS A 2 3.34 52.52 29.21
CA LYS A 2 3.80 52.08 27.88
C LYS A 2 3.00 50.91 27.25
N ASN A 3 2.20 51.16 26.20
CA ASN A 3 1.53 50.11 25.40
C ASN A 3 2.47 49.31 24.46
N GLY A 4 3.72 49.75 24.29
CA GLY A 4 4.69 49.08 23.41
C GLY A 4 5.32 47.80 24.01
N LYS A 5 5.37 47.69 25.34
CA LYS A 5 5.97 46.52 26.02
C LYS A 5 5.04 45.30 25.98
N PHE A 6 3.73 45.51 26.06
CA PHE A 6 2.72 44.44 26.03
C PHE A 6 2.63 43.77 24.64
N LYS A 7 2.70 44.54 23.55
CA LYS A 7 2.71 44.01 22.17
C LYS A 7 3.95 43.16 21.86
N ARG A 8 5.13 43.55 22.38
CA ARG A 8 6.38 42.80 22.21
C ARG A 8 6.36 41.49 23.00
N PHE A 9 5.75 41.50 24.18
CA PHE A 9 5.57 40.29 25.00
C PHE A 9 4.64 39.28 24.31
N MET A 10 3.50 39.74 23.77
CA MET A 10 2.55 38.89 23.03
C MET A 10 3.18 38.25 21.78
N ALA A 11 4.00 39.00 21.02
CA ALA A 11 4.70 38.45 19.86
C ALA A 11 5.73 37.36 20.23
N MET A 12 6.41 37.50 21.38
CA MET A 12 7.40 36.53 21.84
C MET A 12 6.75 35.21 22.28
N VAL A 13 5.61 35.29 22.97
CA VAL A 13 4.83 34.10 23.38
C VAL A 13 4.32 33.33 22.16
N SER A 14 3.91 34.02 21.10
CA SER A 14 3.47 33.38 19.85
C SER A 14 4.60 32.63 19.15
N CYS A 15 5.84 33.13 19.15
CA CYS A 15 6.98 32.45 18.52
C CYS A 15 7.38 31.17 19.26
N VAL A 16 7.31 31.16 20.59
CA VAL A 16 7.70 29.98 21.40
C VAL A 16 6.68 28.85 21.23
N LEU A 17 5.38 29.17 21.11
CA LEU A 17 4.32 28.19 20.91
C LEU A 17 4.40 27.47 19.54
N CYS A 18 4.93 28.15 18.52
CA CYS A 18 5.09 27.56 17.18
C CYS A 18 6.26 26.57 17.09
N MET A 19 7.27 26.69 17.94
CA MET A 19 8.43 25.79 17.92
C MET A 19 8.18 24.44 18.61
N SER A 20 7.16 24.34 19.46
CA SER A 20 6.82 23.10 20.18
C SER A 20 6.06 22.05 19.35
N LEU A 21 5.72 22.32 18.09
CA LEU A 21 4.92 21.41 17.25
C LEU A 21 5.73 20.42 16.40
N PHE A 22 7.07 20.41 16.51
CA PHE A 22 7.94 19.55 15.71
C PHE A 22 8.67 18.51 16.57
N THR A 23 7.94 17.55 17.15
CA THR A 23 8.54 16.33 17.71
C THR A 23 8.45 15.21 16.68
N VAL A 24 9.57 14.85 16.07
CA VAL A 24 9.68 13.69 15.16
C VAL A 24 9.94 12.42 15.97
N ASN A 25 9.11 11.39 15.80
CA ASN A 25 9.35 10.07 16.37
C ASN A 25 10.16 9.23 15.36
N VAL A 26 11.34 8.76 15.77
CA VAL A 26 12.15 7.81 15.00
C VAL A 26 11.89 6.42 15.56
N PHE A 27 11.27 5.52 14.79
CA PHE A 27 11.15 4.11 15.15
C PHE A 27 12.16 3.28 14.35
N ALA A 28 12.91 2.43 15.05
CA ALA A 28 13.77 1.39 14.46
C ALA A 28 13.00 0.06 14.47
N ALA A 29 12.89 -0.60 13.32
CA ALA A 29 12.33 -1.95 13.21
C ALA A 29 13.47 -2.96 13.01
N THR A 30 13.54 -3.97 13.89
CA THR A 30 14.46 -5.12 13.79
C THR A 30 13.74 -6.27 13.09
N ASN A 31 14.39 -6.90 12.11
CA ASN A 31 13.83 -7.98 11.30
C ASN A 31 14.35 -9.33 11.80
N ASP A 32 13.48 -10.14 12.42
CA ASP A 32 13.74 -11.57 12.64
C ASP A 32 12.87 -12.39 11.69
N ALA A 33 13.51 -13.04 10.71
CA ALA A 33 12.85 -13.87 9.72
C ALA A 33 12.85 -15.34 10.17
N ALA A 34 11.66 -15.88 10.50
CA ALA A 34 11.44 -17.30 10.65
C ALA A 34 11.13 -17.91 9.26
N SER A 35 11.98 -18.84 8.83
CA SER A 35 11.86 -19.61 7.59
C SER A 35 10.88 -20.77 7.78
N ASP A 36 9.79 -20.79 7.01
CA ASP A 36 9.00 -22.01 6.80
C ASP A 36 8.60 -22.13 5.33
N SER A 37 8.87 -23.30 4.76
CA SER A 37 8.75 -23.61 3.33
C SER A 37 7.28 -23.68 2.90
N ASN A 38 6.84 -22.73 2.07
CA ASN A 38 5.51 -22.67 1.45
C ASN A 38 5.64 -22.83 -0.07
N GLU A 39 5.04 -23.88 -0.65
CA GLU A 39 4.99 -24.07 -2.10
C GLU A 39 3.94 -23.17 -2.75
N ALA A 40 4.34 -21.92 -2.99
CA ALA A 40 3.57 -20.80 -3.53
C ALA A 40 2.63 -21.10 -4.72
N HIS A 41 1.31 -21.09 -4.50
CA HIS A 41 0.27 -21.05 -5.53
C HIS A 41 0.18 -19.67 -6.22
N ILE A 42 0.78 -19.57 -7.41
CA ILE A 42 0.88 -18.34 -8.21
C ILE A 42 -0.49 -17.89 -8.73
N TYR A 43 -1.05 -16.83 -8.16
CA TYR A 43 -2.19 -16.11 -8.73
C TYR A 43 -1.70 -14.88 -9.51
N GLY A 44 -2.02 -14.84 -10.81
CA GLY A 44 -1.55 -13.83 -11.75
C GLY A 44 -0.52 -14.40 -12.71
N VAL A 45 -0.85 -14.38 -14.01
CA VAL A 45 -0.05 -14.91 -15.12
C VAL A 45 1.42 -14.45 -15.04
N ASP A 46 2.33 -15.33 -15.44
CA ASP A 46 3.80 -15.15 -15.37
C ASP A 46 4.28 -13.87 -16.03
N VAL A 47 5.38 -13.32 -15.50
CA VAL A 47 6.19 -12.44 -16.33
C VAL A 47 7.69 -12.63 -16.12
N GLU A 48 8.33 -13.04 -17.21
CA GLU A 48 9.77 -13.03 -17.46
C GLU A 48 10.38 -11.64 -17.17
N ASN A 49 11.57 -11.59 -16.55
CA ASN A 49 12.29 -10.36 -16.20
C ASN A 49 11.67 -9.51 -15.07
N SER A 50 11.16 -10.12 -13.99
CA SER A 50 10.62 -9.41 -12.79
C SER A 50 11.71 -8.71 -11.96
N GLY A 51 12.80 -8.36 -12.63
CA GLY A 51 14.17 -8.27 -12.13
C GLY A 51 14.74 -9.66 -11.81
N GLU A 52 16.04 -9.86 -12.03
CA GLU A 52 16.79 -10.71 -11.09
C GLU A 52 16.64 -10.04 -9.69
N PRO A 53 16.23 -10.79 -8.66
CA PRO A 53 15.83 -10.23 -7.37
C PRO A 53 17.04 -9.60 -6.66
N GLY A 54 16.89 -8.34 -6.26
CA GLY A 54 17.99 -7.56 -5.68
C GLY A 54 17.73 -7.03 -4.28
N GLN A 55 17.42 -7.93 -3.33
CA GLN A 55 17.60 -7.83 -1.87
C GLN A 55 17.09 -6.54 -1.18
N LEU A 56 15.89 -6.46 -0.56
CA LEU A 56 15.15 -7.41 0.29
C LEU A 56 13.77 -7.78 -0.30
N LEU A 57 13.77 -8.87 -1.08
CA LEU A 57 12.86 -10.03 -1.03
C LEU A 57 11.34 -9.82 -0.85
N THR A 58 10.64 -9.47 -1.94
CA THR A 58 9.36 -10.08 -2.43
C THR A 58 8.59 -9.07 -3.32
N SER A 59 9.10 -8.81 -4.53
CA SER A 59 8.43 -7.89 -5.49
C SER A 59 7.23 -8.49 -6.21
N ARG A 60 6.83 -9.72 -5.86
CA ARG A 60 5.51 -10.28 -6.12
C ARG A 60 5.08 -11.06 -4.90
N ALA A 61 3.94 -10.69 -4.36
CA ALA A 61 3.32 -11.38 -3.26
C ALA A 61 2.46 -12.52 -3.84
N ILE A 62 3.06 -13.68 -4.05
CA ILE A 62 2.28 -14.92 -4.14
C ILE A 62 1.92 -15.25 -2.70
N ALA A 63 0.84 -14.66 -2.22
CA ALA A 63 0.38 -15.02 -0.89
C ALA A 63 -0.43 -16.30 -1.04
N GLU A 64 0.10 -17.40 -0.55
CA GLU A 64 -0.74 -18.56 -0.30
C GLU A 64 -1.73 -18.18 0.79
N CYS A 65 -2.96 -17.93 0.37
CA CYS A 65 -4.04 -17.90 1.34
C CYS A 65 -4.27 -19.37 1.72
N GLY A 66 -3.60 -19.85 2.77
CA GLY A 66 -3.57 -21.26 3.22
C GLY A 66 -4.94 -21.89 3.54
N SER A 67 -6.05 -21.26 3.15
CA SER A 67 -7.42 -21.72 3.27
C SER A 67 -8.30 -21.38 2.04
N GLY A 68 -7.72 -21.16 0.85
CA GLY A 68 -8.46 -20.94 -0.40
C GLY A 68 -8.47 -19.48 -0.89
N SER A 69 -9.63 -18.93 -1.25
CA SER A 69 -9.73 -17.56 -1.79
C SER A 69 -9.25 -16.49 -0.79
N HIS A 70 -8.60 -15.43 -1.29
CA HIS A 70 -8.22 -14.27 -0.49
C HIS A 70 -9.47 -13.49 -0.03
N ASP A 71 -9.61 -13.29 1.27
CA ASP A 71 -10.66 -12.45 1.86
C ASP A 71 -10.16 -11.00 1.98
N MET A 72 -10.28 -10.23 0.90
CA MET A 72 -9.77 -8.86 0.78
C MET A 72 -10.71 -7.86 1.45
N ARG A 73 -10.26 -7.26 2.55
CA ARG A 73 -10.99 -6.23 3.29
C ARG A 73 -10.57 -4.84 2.87
N ALA A 74 -11.52 -3.92 2.74
CA ALA A 74 -11.22 -2.52 2.45
C ALA A 74 -10.22 -1.91 3.46
N LYS A 75 -9.20 -1.22 2.95
CA LYS A 75 -8.13 -0.59 3.75
C LYS A 75 -7.85 0.87 3.40
N GLY A 76 -8.63 1.46 2.50
CA GLY A 76 -8.54 2.87 2.14
C GLY A 76 -8.21 3.03 0.67
N TRP A 77 -7.27 3.92 0.38
CA TRP A 77 -6.94 4.33 -0.98
C TRP A 77 -5.54 3.89 -1.37
N GLY A 78 -5.29 3.78 -2.67
CA GLY A 78 -3.93 3.51 -3.14
C GLY A 78 -3.61 4.00 -4.53
N ASP A 79 -2.32 4.18 -4.75
CA ASP A 79 -1.75 4.57 -6.03
C ASP A 79 -0.91 3.42 -6.59
N ILE A 80 -0.89 3.29 -7.92
CA ILE A 80 0.00 2.39 -8.65
C ILE A 80 0.94 3.25 -9.49
N VAL A 81 2.24 3.14 -9.24
CA VAL A 81 3.28 3.83 -10.01
C VAL A 81 4.07 2.80 -10.80
N ASN A 82 4.08 2.95 -12.13
CA ASN A 82 4.90 2.15 -13.03
C ASN A 82 6.34 2.66 -12.96
N VAL A 83 7.25 1.87 -12.39
CA VAL A 83 8.66 2.26 -12.23
C VAL A 83 9.44 2.28 -13.54
N ASP A 84 9.00 1.51 -14.55
CA ASP A 84 9.67 1.45 -15.86
C ASP A 84 9.46 2.75 -16.65
N THR A 85 8.33 3.44 -16.42
CA THR A 85 7.96 4.68 -17.14
C THR A 85 7.93 5.92 -16.23
N GLY A 86 8.00 5.75 -14.91
CA GLY A 86 7.83 6.80 -13.92
C GLY A 86 6.40 7.35 -13.80
N LYS A 87 5.42 6.77 -14.50
CA LYS A 87 4.03 7.28 -14.54
C LYS A 87 3.15 6.64 -13.48
N THR A 88 2.26 7.44 -12.90
CA THR A 88 1.14 6.95 -12.10
C THR A 88 0.09 6.34 -13.02
N VAL A 89 -0.17 5.04 -12.87
CA VAL A 89 -1.17 4.29 -13.65
C VAL A 89 -2.54 4.35 -12.99
N VAL A 90 -2.57 4.27 -11.67
CA VAL A 90 -3.77 4.44 -10.86
C VAL A 90 -3.48 5.50 -9.83
N ASN A 91 -4.35 6.51 -9.76
CA ASN A 91 -4.34 7.50 -8.70
C ASN A 91 -5.66 7.41 -7.92
N ASN A 92 -5.56 7.33 -6.60
CA ASN A 92 -6.70 7.21 -5.69
C ASN A 92 -7.63 6.03 -6.01
N GLY A 93 -7.04 4.87 -6.30
CA GLY A 93 -7.75 3.61 -6.47
C GLY A 93 -8.18 3.00 -5.13
N SER A 94 -9.01 1.96 -5.21
CA SER A 94 -9.46 1.19 -4.04
C SER A 94 -8.34 0.29 -3.53
N CYS A 95 -8.02 0.38 -2.24
CA CYS A 95 -7.04 -0.47 -1.59
C CYS A 95 -7.75 -1.48 -0.68
N SER A 96 -7.43 -2.76 -0.86
CA SER A 96 -7.90 -3.84 -0.01
C SER A 96 -6.75 -4.72 0.46
N GLN A 97 -6.89 -5.30 1.65
CA GLN A 97 -5.90 -6.20 2.23
C GLN A 97 -6.56 -7.51 2.68
N CYS A 98 -5.93 -8.64 2.37
CA CYS A 98 -6.40 -9.94 2.79
C CYS A 98 -6.38 -10.03 4.32
N SER A 99 -7.50 -10.43 4.92
CA SER A 99 -7.63 -10.59 6.38
C SER A 99 -6.76 -11.73 6.94
N LYS A 100 -6.31 -12.65 6.09
CA LYS A 100 -5.59 -13.87 6.48
C LYS A 100 -4.08 -13.74 6.28
N CYS A 101 -3.66 -13.47 5.05
CA CYS A 101 -2.25 -13.43 4.64
C CYS A 101 -1.74 -12.02 4.37
N TYR A 102 -2.55 -10.99 4.64
CA TYR A 102 -2.18 -9.58 4.49
C TYR A 102 -1.76 -9.12 3.09
N LEU A 103 -1.96 -9.95 2.05
CA LEU A 103 -1.79 -9.54 0.66
C LEU A 103 -2.58 -8.26 0.38
N VAL A 104 -1.91 -7.23 -0.10
CA VAL A 104 -2.52 -5.97 -0.51
C VAL A 104 -2.83 -6.03 -2.00
N ILE A 105 -3.97 -5.47 -2.38
CA ILE A 105 -4.32 -5.20 -3.76
C ILE A 105 -4.81 -3.76 -3.88
N VAL A 106 -4.33 -3.05 -4.90
CA VAL A 106 -4.88 -1.77 -5.33
C VAL A 106 -5.54 -1.98 -6.69
N THR A 107 -6.80 -1.55 -6.82
CA THR A 107 -7.58 -1.58 -8.07
C THR A 107 -7.99 -0.17 -8.45
N GLN A 108 -8.03 0.13 -9.74
CA GLN A 108 -8.48 1.42 -10.25
C GLN A 108 -9.96 1.65 -9.97
N GLY A 109 -10.78 0.64 -10.24
CA GLY A 109 -12.20 0.63 -9.93
C GLY A 109 -12.43 0.13 -8.51
N GLU A 110 -13.52 0.60 -7.90
CA GLU A 110 -14.01 0.10 -6.63
C GLU A 110 -14.61 -1.30 -6.82
N PRO A 111 -14.09 -2.33 -6.11
CA PRO A 111 -14.71 -3.66 -6.08
C PRO A 111 -16.19 -3.60 -5.64
N GLY A 112 -16.95 -4.69 -5.73
CA GLY A 112 -18.33 -4.73 -5.21
C GLY A 112 -19.38 -3.84 -5.91
N THR A 113 -18.99 -2.88 -6.75
CA THR A 113 -19.89 -2.01 -7.53
C THR A 113 -20.46 -2.69 -8.78
N GLY A 114 -19.95 -3.87 -9.12
CA GLY A 114 -20.27 -4.57 -10.37
C GLY A 114 -19.58 -3.99 -11.62
N LYS A 115 -18.81 -2.90 -11.48
CA LYS A 115 -18.03 -2.28 -12.57
C LYS A 115 -16.66 -2.93 -12.73
N ALA A 116 -16.01 -2.64 -13.86
CA ALA A 116 -14.65 -3.11 -14.13
C ALA A 116 -13.68 -2.62 -13.04
N LEU A 117 -12.79 -3.52 -12.58
CA LEU A 117 -11.73 -3.17 -11.63
C LEU A 117 -10.61 -2.34 -12.29
N GLY A 118 -10.49 -2.39 -13.62
CA GLY A 118 -9.50 -1.62 -14.38
C GLY A 118 -8.08 -2.10 -14.12
N TYR A 119 -7.13 -1.15 -14.03
CA TYR A 119 -5.75 -1.48 -13.67
C TYR A 119 -5.63 -1.89 -12.21
N TYR A 120 -4.83 -2.90 -11.94
CA TYR A 120 -4.58 -3.37 -10.58
C TYR A 120 -3.19 -3.98 -10.44
N THR A 121 -2.72 -4.04 -9.19
CA THR A 121 -1.52 -4.80 -8.82
C THR A 121 -1.61 -5.23 -7.37
N THR A 122 -0.81 -6.22 -6.99
CA THR A 122 -0.74 -6.73 -5.61
C THR A 122 0.63 -6.47 -5.00
N TRP A 123 0.67 -6.33 -3.68
CA TRP A 123 1.90 -6.07 -2.94
C TRP A 123 1.86 -6.55 -1.48
N GLN A 124 3.06 -6.67 -0.89
CA GLN A 124 3.40 -6.95 0.52
C GLN A 124 2.49 -7.96 1.24
N PRO A 125 2.76 -9.27 1.12
CA PRO A 125 2.07 -10.27 1.91
C PRO A 125 2.65 -10.31 3.33
N HIS A 126 1.92 -10.94 4.25
CA HIS A 126 2.30 -11.22 5.63
C HIS A 126 2.48 -10.01 6.56
N GLU A 127 2.35 -8.77 6.07
CA GLU A 127 2.42 -7.58 6.89
C GLU A 127 1.16 -6.72 6.81
N LYS A 128 0.63 -6.36 7.98
CA LYS A 128 -0.58 -5.54 8.07
C LYS A 128 -0.27 -4.09 7.70
N LEU A 129 -1.11 -3.50 6.85
CA LEU A 129 -1.03 -2.07 6.56
C LEU A 129 -1.39 -1.24 7.80
N THR A 130 -0.57 -0.22 8.06
CA THR A 130 -0.79 0.76 9.14
C THR A 130 -1.31 2.11 8.62
N SER A 131 -1.19 2.36 7.32
CA SER A 131 -1.62 3.60 6.65
C SER A 131 -2.96 3.41 5.91
N TYR A 132 -3.72 4.50 5.79
CA TYR A 132 -4.94 4.59 4.98
C TYR A 132 -4.68 4.85 3.50
N VAL A 133 -3.46 5.26 3.15
CA VAL A 133 -3.02 5.48 1.77
C VAL A 133 -1.81 4.60 1.49
N THR A 134 -1.92 3.76 0.47
CA THR A 134 -0.86 2.82 0.07
C THR A 134 -0.37 3.13 -1.35
N VAL A 135 0.93 3.32 -1.51
CA VAL A 135 1.54 3.53 -2.83
C VAL A 135 2.31 2.28 -3.22
N ILE A 136 1.86 1.59 -4.26
CA ILE A 136 2.56 0.44 -4.82
C ILE A 136 3.40 0.91 -6.01
N ARG A 137 4.72 0.80 -5.88
CA ARG A 137 5.68 1.02 -6.98
C ARG A 137 6.02 -0.33 -7.60
N GLN A 138 5.72 -0.50 -8.87
CA GLN A 138 5.81 -1.80 -9.53
C GLN A 138 6.21 -1.68 -11.00
N SER A 139 6.87 -2.70 -11.55
CA SER A 139 7.17 -2.77 -13.00
C SER A 139 5.87 -2.86 -13.80
N GLY A 140 5.82 -2.24 -14.97
CA GLY A 140 4.64 -2.15 -15.82
C GLY A 140 4.04 -3.51 -16.16
N LYS A 141 4.88 -4.53 -16.30
CA LYS A 141 4.44 -5.90 -16.60
C LYS A 141 3.69 -6.58 -15.45
N ASN A 142 3.89 -6.11 -14.22
CA ASN A 142 3.20 -6.60 -13.02
C ASN A 142 1.96 -5.75 -12.70
N ILE A 143 1.67 -4.74 -13.53
CA ILE A 143 0.43 -3.96 -13.48
C ILE A 143 -0.52 -4.60 -14.49
N GLN A 144 -1.58 -5.20 -14.00
CA GLN A 144 -2.53 -5.96 -14.79
C GLN A 144 -3.77 -5.12 -15.06
N TYR A 145 -4.53 -5.48 -16.09
CA TYR A 145 -5.83 -4.87 -16.37
C TYR A 145 -6.91 -5.95 -16.43
N THR A 146 -8.10 -5.63 -15.92
CA THR A 146 -9.28 -6.46 -16.13
C THR A 146 -10.52 -5.60 -16.38
N SER A 147 -11.32 -6.01 -17.37
CA SER A 147 -12.65 -5.45 -17.62
C SER A 147 -13.74 -6.07 -16.73
N LYS A 148 -13.40 -7.09 -15.94
CA LYS A 148 -14.32 -7.75 -15.01
C LYS A 148 -14.36 -7.02 -13.67
N SER A 149 -15.44 -7.24 -12.92
CA SER A 149 -15.59 -6.79 -11.53
C SER A 149 -14.98 -7.75 -10.50
N THR A 150 -14.36 -8.84 -10.97
CA THR A 150 -13.83 -9.91 -10.13
C THR A 150 -12.46 -10.38 -10.62
N ILE A 151 -11.68 -10.94 -9.69
CA ILE A 151 -10.39 -11.60 -9.95
C ILE A 151 -10.50 -13.02 -9.39
N PRO A 152 -10.21 -14.08 -10.18
CA PRO A 152 -10.21 -15.46 -9.69
C PRO A 152 -9.33 -15.61 -8.44
N GLY A 153 -9.82 -16.31 -7.42
CA GLY A 153 -9.09 -16.50 -6.16
C GLY A 153 -9.12 -15.30 -5.20
N ILE A 154 -9.84 -14.22 -5.53
CA ILE A 154 -10.02 -13.05 -4.67
C ILE A 154 -11.51 -12.81 -4.40
N SER A 155 -11.83 -12.57 -3.13
CA SER A 155 -13.15 -12.16 -2.66
C SER A 155 -13.02 -10.82 -1.93
N PHE A 156 -13.58 -9.76 -2.51
CA PHE A 156 -13.61 -8.44 -1.89
C PHE A 156 -14.76 -8.31 -0.90
N ARG A 157 -14.48 -7.74 0.27
CA ARG A 157 -15.45 -7.47 1.33
C ARG A 157 -15.19 -6.09 1.94
N TYR A 158 -16.28 -5.48 2.38
CA TYR A 158 -16.28 -4.24 3.14
C TYR A 158 -16.22 -4.51 4.65
#